data_AF-A0A920NSI7-F1
#
_entry.id   AF-A0A920NSI7-F1
#
_cell.length_a   1.000
_cell.length_b   1.000
_cell.length_c   1.000
_cell.angle_alpha   90.00
_cell.angle_beta   90.00
_cell.angle_gamma   90.00
#
_symmetry.space_group_name_H-M   'P 1'
#
loop_
_entity.id
_entity.type
_entity.pdbx_description
1 polymer ?
#
loop_
_entity_poly.entity_id
_entity_poly.type
_entity_poly.pdbx_seq_one_letter_code
_entity_poly.pdbx_strand_id
1 'polypeptide(L)' 'MQSVFDSIIKKYKPVDIVVNNAGITRDGLLVRMKEVDWDLVLNINLKGSFLCSQQAAKQ' A
#
# COMPACT_ATOMS: atom_id res chain seq x y z
N MET A 1 -8.92 0.51 4.00
CA MET A 1 -8.24 1.78 3.68
C MET A 1 -9.06 2.96 4.19
N GLN A 2 -10.31 3.12 3.74
CA GLN A 2 -11.15 4.27 4.10
C GLN A 2 -11.33 4.47 5.61
N SER A 3 -11.67 3.42 6.36
CA SER A 3 -11.80 3.48 7.82
C SER A 3 -10.54 3.99 8.56
N VAL A 4 -9.35 3.73 8.02
CA VAL A 4 -8.09 4.21 8.61
C VAL A 4 -7.96 5.71 8.39
N PHE A 5 -8.17 6.19 7.17
CA PHE A 5 -8.12 7.62 6.87
C PHE A 5 -9.19 8.41 7.63
N ASP A 6 -10.44 7.90 7.68
CA ASP A 6 -11.53 8.53 8.43
C ASP A 6 -11.17 8.69 9.90
N SER A 7 -10.53 7.67 10.50
CA SER A 7 -10.08 7.72 11.89
C SER A 7 -8.95 8.75 12.11
N ILE A 8 -8.05 8.91 11.15
CA ILE A 8 -6.96 9.89 11.19
C ILE A 8 -7.53 11.30 11.10
N ILE A 9 -8.40 11.59 10.13
CA ILE A 9 -9.01 12.92 9.97
C ILE A 9 -9.81 13.28 11.22
N LYS A 10 -10.60 12.34 11.77
CA LYS A 10 -11.42 12.61 12.95
C LYS A 10 -10.58 13.00 14.17
N LYS A 11 -9.37 12.44 14.29
CA LYS A 11 -8.49 12.66 15.44
C LYS A 11 -7.50 13.81 15.22
N TYR A 12 -7.11 14.06 13.98
CA TYR A 12 -6.08 15.01 13.61
C TYR A 12 -6.62 16.01 12.57
N LYS A 13 -5.76 16.42 11.63
CA LYS A 13 -6.10 17.27 10.49
C LYS A 13 -6.20 16.41 9.22
N PRO A 14 -6.75 16.95 8.12
CA PRO A 14 -6.65 16.31 6.81
C PRO A 14 -5.21 15.93 6.46
N VAL A 15 -5.04 14.94 5.59
CA VAL A 15 -3.73 14.38 5.24
C VAL A 15 -3.01 15.31 4.25
N ASP A 16 -1.93 15.95 4.70
CA ASP A 16 -1.08 16.79 3.83
C ASP A 16 -0.06 15.96 3.03
N ILE A 17 0.46 14.87 3.62
CA ILE A 17 1.54 14.07 3.04
C ILE A 17 1.24 12.58 3.23
N VAL A 18 1.40 11.80 2.16
CA VAL A 18 1.42 10.34 2.19
C VAL A 18 2.79 9.83 1.79
N VAL A 19 3.34 8.93 2.61
CA VAL A 19 4.60 8.23 2.32
C VAL A 19 4.31 6.75 2.12
N ASN A 20 4.32 6.29 0.87
CA ASN A 20 4.17 4.88 0.52
C ASN A 20 5.50 4.12 0.74
N ASN A 21 5.83 3.86 2.00
CA ASN A 21 7.07 3.18 2.38
C ASN A 21 6.92 1.65 2.52
N ALA A 22 5.68 1.14 2.66
CA ALA A 22 5.46 -0.28 2.86
C ALA A 22 5.87 -1.07 1.60
N GLY A 23 6.79 -2.02 1.78
CA GLY A 23 7.27 -2.86 0.70
C GLY A 23 7.86 -4.15 1.24
N ILE A 24 7.80 -5.20 0.43
CA ILE A 24 8.44 -6.48 0.68
C ILE A 24 9.22 -6.94 -0.55
N THR A 25 10.13 -7.89 -0.33
CA THR A 25 10.78 -8.64 -1.40
C THR A 25 10.57 -10.14 -1.18
N ARG A 26 10.58 -10.89 -2.27
CA ARG A 26 10.57 -12.36 -2.30
C ARG A 26 11.76 -12.80 -3.14
N ASP A 27 12.91 -12.86 -2.49
CA ASP A 27 14.17 -13.12 -3.14
C ASP A 27 14.29 -14.59 -3.55
N GLY A 28 14.73 -14.82 -4.79
CA GLY A 28 14.89 -16.15 -5.33
C GLY A 28 15.22 -16.12 -6.82
N LEU A 29 15.45 -17.29 -7.39
CA LEU A 29 15.57 -17.42 -8.84
C LEU A 29 14.18 -17.24 -9.47
N LEU A 30 14.11 -16.48 -10.57
CA LEU A 30 12.86 -16.23 -11.29
C LEU A 30 12.07 -17.52 -11.58
N VAL A 31 12.77 -18.57 -12.04
CA VAL A 31 12.18 -19.88 -12.37
C VAL A 31 11.59 -20.64 -11.17
N ARG A 32 11.87 -20.19 -9.94
CA ARG A 32 11.34 -20.78 -8.69
C ARG A 32 10.32 -19.87 -8.01
N MET A 33 9.99 -18.74 -8.62
CA MET A 33 9.02 -17.82 -8.05
C MET A 33 7.63 -18.44 -8.07
N LYS A 34 7.02 -18.55 -6.88
CA LYS A 34 5.64 -18.99 -6.76
C LYS A 34 4.71 -17.82 -7.10
N GLU A 35 3.58 -18.10 -7.74
CA GLU A 35 2.59 -17.06 -8.04
C GLU A 35 2.11 -16.33 -6.79
N VAL A 36 1.90 -17.04 -5.68
CA VAL A 36 1.52 -16.42 -4.39
C VAL A 36 2.56 -15.41 -3.87
N ASP A 37 3.84 -15.65 -4.10
CA ASP A 37 4.91 -14.73 -3.70
C ASP A 37 4.96 -13.51 -4.63
N TRP A 38 4.74 -13.71 -5.93
CA TRP A 38 4.61 -12.64 -6.92
C TRP A 38 3.42 -11.73 -6.62
N ASP A 39 2.26 -12.33 -6.39
CA ASP A 39 1.05 -11.62 -6.02
C ASP A 39 1.22 -10.85 -4.73
N LEU A 40 1.91 -11.42 -3.73
CA LEU A 40 2.13 -10.73 -2.46
C LEU A 40 2.99 -9.47 -2.65
N VAL A 41 4.06 -9.55 -3.45
CA VAL A 41 4.91 -8.39 -3.79
C VAL A 41 4.09 -7.33 -4.52
N LEU A 42 3.30 -7.71 -5.54
CA LEU A 42 2.46 -6.75 -6.27
C LEU A 42 1.35 -6.15 -5.41
N ASN A 43 0.70 -6.96 -4.58
CA ASN A 43 -0.39 -6.49 -3.74
C ASN A 43 0.09 -5.46 -2.71
N ILE A 44 1.30 -5.62 -2.15
CA ILE A 44 1.86 -4.70 -1.16
C ILE A 44 2.52 -3.51 -1.87
N ASN A 45 3.52 -3.75 -2.70
CA ASN A 45 4.41 -2.70 -3.19
C ASN A 45 3.72 -1.82 -4.25
N LEU A 46 2.86 -2.39 -5.08
CA LEU A 46 2.20 -1.68 -6.18
C LEU A 46 0.75 -1.33 -5.82
N LYS A 47 -0.11 -2.33 -5.62
CA LYS A 47 -1.55 -2.11 -5.39
C LYS A 47 -1.81 -1.38 -4.08
N GLY A 48 -1.08 -1.72 -3.01
CA GLY A 48 -1.16 -1.04 -1.72
C GLY A 48 -0.86 0.46 -1.85
N SER A 49 0.29 0.79 -2.45
CA SER A 49 0.69 2.18 -2.73
C SER A 49 -0.35 2.95 -3.55
N PHE A 50 -0.86 2.34 -4.62
CA PHE A 50 -1.91 2.95 -5.45
C PHE A 50 -3.19 3.24 -4.65
N LEU A 51 -3.66 2.28 -3.86
CA LEU A 51 -4.87 2.45 -3.06
C LEU A 51 -4.70 3.51 -1.97
N CYS A 52 -3.52 3.60 -1.34
CA CYS A 52 -3.23 4.62 -0.34
C CYS A 52 -3.27 6.02 -0.96
N SER A 53 -2.56 6.21 -2.08
CA SER A 53 -2.55 7.48 -2.81
C SER A 53 -3.93 7.86 -3.34
N GLN A 54 -4.69 6.90 -3.88
CA GLN A 54 -6.05 7.16 -4.36
C GLN A 54 -6.97 7.62 -3.22
N GLN A 55 -6.90 7.00 -2.05
CA GLN A 55 -7.73 7.40 -0.92
C GLN A 55 -7.35 8.79 -0.43
N ALA A 56 -6.05 9.06 -0.27
CA ALA A 56 -5.58 10.38 0.14
C ALA A 56 -6.01 11.50 -0.83
N ALA A 57 -5.98 11.24 -2.13
CA ALA A 57 -6.40 12.22 -3.15
C ALA A 57 -7.92 12.45 -3.23
N LYS A 58 -8.73 11.54 -2.66
CA LYS A 58 -10.20 11.68 -2.61
C LYS A 58 -10.69 12.46 -1.39
N GLN A 59 -9.81 12.75 -0.44
CA GLN A 59 -10.17 13.41 0.81
C GLN A 59 -10.15 14.93 0.68
#